data_AF-A0A1F2JKP1-F1
#
_entry.id   AF-A0A1F2JKP1-F1
#
_cell.length_a   1.000
_cell.length_b   1.000
_cell.length_c   1.000
_cell.angle_alpha   90.00
_cell.angle_beta   90.00
_cell.angle_gamma   90.00
#
_symmetry.space_group_name_H-M   'P 1'
#
loop_
_entity.id
_entity.type
_entity.pdbx_description
1 polymer ?
#
loop_
_entity_poly.entity_id
_entity_poly.type
_entity_poly.pdbx_seq_one_letter_code
_entity_poly.pdbx_strand_id
1 'polypeptide(L)'
;MDEVIENLIKKTEFLETELSKKNEALLAKEAQTQALLSDFEKKYGDIMIQAPEPDLTRLESILKNSLTAIGSNMEAWPKPFRKEYRISLFPEQTKSVEYVSAVLTRLIIGVAVVLFLIFSYMLLDKNF
;
A
#
# COMPACT_ATOMS: atom_id res chain seq x y z
N MET A 1 -32.87 87.16 27.05
CA MET A 1 -33.15 85.71 27.09
C MET A 1 -33.66 85.21 25.75
N ASP A 2 -34.51 85.97 25.05
CA ASP A 2 -35.10 85.55 23.77
C ASP A 2 -34.09 85.28 22.64
N GLU A 3 -33.02 86.07 22.53
CA GLU A 3 -32.03 85.91 21.45
C GLU A 3 -31.23 84.59 21.54
N VAL A 4 -31.02 84.09 22.77
CA VAL A 4 -30.33 82.80 23.01
C VAL A 4 -31.23 81.64 22.63
N ILE A 5 -32.54 81.74 22.92
CA ILE A 5 -33.53 80.73 22.59
C ILE A 5 -33.73 80.67 21.07
N GLU A 6 -33.83 81.82 20.40
CA GLU A 6 -33.98 81.88 18.95
C GLU A 6 -32.75 81.31 18.21
N ASN A 7 -31.55 81.55 18.73
CA ASN A 7 -30.32 81.01 18.16
C ASN A 7 -30.19 79.49 18.41
N LEU A 8 -30.67 79.00 19.55
CA LEU A 8 -30.75 77.55 19.82
C LEU A 8 -31.72 76.87 18.85
N ILE A 9 -32.91 77.44 18.62
CA ILE A 9 -33.91 76.90 17.68
C ILE A 9 -33.34 76.81 16.27
N LYS A 10 -32.73 77.89 15.76
CA LYS A 10 -32.08 77.91 14.43
C LYS A 10 -30.96 76.86 14.32
N LYS A 11 -30.19 76.66 15.40
CA LYS A 11 -29.13 75.67 15.42
C LYS A 11 -29.66 74.25 15.42
N THR A 12 -30.75 73.96 16.13
CA THR A 12 -31.44 72.66 16.09
C THR A 12 -32.06 72.38 14.72
N GLU A 13 -32.73 73.35 14.10
CA GLU A 13 -33.31 73.18 12.76
C GLU A 13 -32.22 72.92 11.70
N PHE A 14 -31.09 73.63 11.80
CA PHE A 14 -29.93 73.39 10.94
C PHE A 14 -29.35 71.99 11.15
N LEU A 15 -29.21 71.56 12.40
CA LEU A 15 -28.71 70.22 12.72
C LEU A 15 -29.65 69.12 12.25
N GLU A 16 -30.97 69.28 12.39
CA GLU A 16 -31.97 68.33 11.87
C GLU A 16 -31.92 68.23 10.35
N THR A 17 -31.81 69.36 9.65
CA THR A 17 -31.70 69.33 8.18
C THR A 17 -30.38 68.72 7.72
N GLU A 18 -29.27 68.97 8.41
CA GLU A 18 -27.99 68.34 8.09
C GLU A 18 -28.01 66.83 8.37
N LEU A 19 -28.64 66.43 9.48
CA LEU A 19 -28.78 65.02 9.86
C LEU A 19 -29.68 64.27 8.89
N SER A 20 -30.79 64.87 8.47
CA SER A 20 -31.68 64.32 7.44
C SER A 20 -30.95 64.11 6.12
N LYS A 21 -30.21 65.11 5.63
CA LYS A 21 -29.39 64.99 4.40
C LYS A 21 -28.33 63.90 4.49
N LYS A 22 -27.66 63.77 5.65
CA LYS A 22 -26.69 62.69 5.87
C LYS A 22 -27.36 61.33 5.88
N ASN A 23 -28.55 61.21 6.45
CA ASN A 23 -29.30 59.96 6.49
C ASN A 23 -29.77 59.53 5.10
N GLU A 24 -30.27 60.46 4.28
CA GLU A 24 -30.60 60.21 2.87
C GLU A 24 -29.38 59.75 2.06
N ALA A 25 -28.23 60.40 2.24
CA ALA A 25 -26.99 60.01 1.57
C ALA A 25 -26.51 58.61 2.01
N LEU A 26 -26.73 58.24 3.28
CA LEU A 26 -26.34 56.94 3.83
C LEU A 26 -27.23 55.83 3.27
N LEU A 27 -28.56 56.04 3.23
CA LEU A 27 -29.50 55.11 2.62
C LEU A 27 -29.23 54.91 1.13
N ALA A 28 -28.89 55.98 0.40
CA ALA A 28 -28.52 55.88 -1.01
C ALA A 28 -27.24 55.05 -1.21
N LYS A 29 -26.26 55.17 -0.30
CA LYS A 29 -25.04 54.36 -0.34
C LYS A 29 -25.29 52.90 0.04
N GLU A 30 -26.16 52.62 1.00
CA GLU A 30 -26.56 51.24 1.32
C GLU A 30 -27.20 50.58 0.10
N ALA A 31 -28.16 51.26 -0.55
CA ALA A 31 -28.81 50.75 -1.75
C ALA A 31 -27.80 50.46 -2.88
N GLN A 32 -26.84 51.35 -3.12
CA GLN A 32 -25.75 51.11 -4.09
C GLN A 32 -24.87 49.92 -3.71
N THR A 33 -24.51 49.80 -2.42
CA THR A 33 -23.64 48.72 -1.93
C THR A 33 -24.34 47.37 -2.08
N GLN A 34 -25.64 47.32 -1.78
CA GLN A 34 -26.44 46.12 -1.90
C GLN A 34 -26.67 45.72 -3.37
N ALA A 35 -26.83 46.68 -4.27
CA ALA A 35 -26.84 46.43 -5.71
C ALA A 35 -25.49 45.88 -6.20
N LEU A 36 -24.36 46.44 -5.74
CA LEU A 36 -23.00 45.96 -6.05
C LEU A 36 -22.77 44.53 -5.55
N LEU A 37 -23.20 44.22 -4.33
CA LEU A 37 -23.14 42.87 -3.77
C LEU A 37 -23.97 41.88 -4.58
N SER A 38 -25.21 42.25 -4.93
CA SER A 38 -26.05 41.39 -5.78
C SER A 38 -25.44 41.16 -7.17
N ASP A 39 -24.83 42.17 -7.77
CA ASP A 39 -24.15 42.03 -9.06
C ASP A 39 -22.89 41.18 -8.95
N PHE A 40 -22.17 41.30 -7.85
CA PHE A 40 -21.02 40.46 -7.54
C PHE A 40 -21.44 39.00 -7.38
N GLU A 41 -22.45 38.72 -6.55
CA GLU A 41 -22.97 37.36 -6.38
C GLU A 41 -23.49 36.77 -7.70
N LYS A 42 -24.15 37.56 -8.55
CA LYS A 42 -24.58 37.10 -9.88
C LYS A 42 -23.40 36.80 -10.81
N LYS A 43 -22.34 37.63 -10.80
CA LYS A 43 -21.18 37.46 -11.68
C LYS A 43 -20.25 36.35 -11.24
N TYR A 44 -20.09 36.18 -9.94
CA TYR A 44 -19.07 35.30 -9.35
C TYR A 44 -19.66 34.06 -8.66
N GLY A 45 -20.98 34.01 -8.41
CA GLY A 45 -21.65 32.86 -7.82
C GLY A 45 -21.60 31.61 -8.70
N ASP A 46 -21.56 31.80 -10.03
CA ASP A 46 -21.40 30.71 -11.01
C ASP A 46 -19.93 30.35 -11.29
N ILE A 47 -18.97 31.12 -10.74
CA ILE A 47 -17.54 30.83 -10.90
C ILE A 47 -17.15 29.81 -9.83
N MET A 48 -17.52 28.56 -10.08
CA MET A 48 -17.00 27.43 -9.34
C MET A 48 -15.54 27.22 -9.73
N ILE A 49 -14.61 27.61 -8.86
CA ILE A 49 -13.17 27.35 -9.03
C ILE A 49 -12.98 25.84 -8.87
N GLN A 50 -13.13 25.11 -9.98
CA GLN A 50 -12.81 23.69 -10.04
C GLN A 50 -11.30 23.56 -10.09
N ALA A 51 -10.72 22.98 -9.04
CA ALA A 51 -9.33 22.58 -9.08
C ALA A 51 -9.14 21.55 -10.22
N PRO A 52 -8.05 21.63 -10.99
CA PRO A 52 -7.75 20.61 -11.99
C PRO A 52 -7.66 19.24 -11.29
N GLU A 53 -8.11 18.19 -11.98
CA GLU A 53 -7.97 16.83 -11.47
C GLU A 53 -6.50 16.55 -11.16
N PRO A 54 -6.19 15.91 -10.02
CA PRO A 54 -4.82 15.59 -9.66
C PRO A 54 -4.22 14.67 -10.72
N ASP A 55 -3.05 15.03 -11.27
CA ASP A 55 -2.32 14.18 -12.20
C ASP A 55 -1.71 12.98 -11.47
N LEU A 56 -2.40 11.84 -11.57
CA LEU A 56 -1.99 10.56 -10.95
C LEU A 56 -1.11 9.71 -11.86
N THR A 57 -0.81 10.17 -13.08
CA THR A 57 -0.08 9.38 -14.10
C THR A 57 1.30 8.93 -13.59
N ARG A 58 2.00 9.80 -12.85
CA ARG A 58 3.29 9.46 -12.23
C ARG A 58 3.14 8.36 -11.19
N LEU A 59 2.08 8.42 -10.38
CA LEU A 59 1.81 7.46 -9.31
C LEU A 59 1.51 6.06 -9.88
N GLU A 60 0.71 6.01 -10.95
CA GLU A 60 0.45 4.76 -11.69
C GLU A 60 1.73 4.16 -12.27
N SER A 61 2.61 4.99 -12.83
CA SER A 61 3.89 4.54 -13.40
C SER A 61 4.81 3.95 -12.31
N ILE A 62 4.86 4.57 -11.14
CA ILE A 62 5.65 4.12 -9.99
C ILE A 62 5.11 2.78 -9.48
N LEU A 63 3.78 2.66 -9.37
CA LEU A 63 3.12 1.41 -8.95
C LEU A 63 3.37 0.27 -9.94
N LYS A 64 3.23 0.50 -11.25
CA LYS A 64 3.53 -0.51 -12.26
C LYS A 64 4.99 -0.96 -12.20
N ASN A 65 5.92 -0.02 -12.07
CA ASN A 65 7.34 -0.33 -12.03
C ASN A 65 7.71 -1.12 -10.75
N SER A 66 7.14 -0.76 -9.60
CA SER A 66 7.40 -1.48 -8.34
C SER A 66 6.85 -2.90 -8.36
N LEU A 67 5.63 -3.10 -8.89
CA LEU A 67 5.04 -4.43 -9.07
C LEU A 67 5.89 -5.31 -10.00
N THR A 68 6.38 -4.75 -11.10
CA THR A 68 7.24 -5.47 -12.04
C THR A 68 8.57 -5.86 -11.37
N ALA A 69 9.17 -4.96 -10.59
CA ALA A 69 10.41 -5.21 -9.86
C ALA A 69 10.25 -6.29 -8.78
N ILE A 70 9.11 -6.33 -8.09
CA ILE A 70 8.80 -7.39 -7.11
C ILE A 70 8.71 -8.74 -7.82
N GLY A 71 8.00 -8.80 -8.95
CA GLY A 71 7.89 -10.02 -9.76
C GLY A 71 9.25 -10.56 -10.18
N SER A 72 10.10 -9.71 -10.77
CA SER A 72 11.45 -10.11 -11.19
C SER A 72 12.34 -10.53 -10.02
N ASN A 73 12.21 -9.88 -8.86
CA ASN A 73 12.99 -10.23 -7.67
C ASN A 73 12.53 -11.56 -7.04
N MET A 74 11.23 -11.86 -7.08
CA MET A 74 10.70 -13.15 -6.65
C MET A 74 11.11 -14.29 -7.58
N GLU A 75 11.19 -14.05 -8.89
CA GLU A 75 11.70 -15.06 -9.83
C GLU A 75 13.21 -15.30 -9.68
N ALA A 76 13.97 -14.24 -9.38
CA ALA A 76 15.40 -14.32 -9.12
C ALA A 76 15.74 -14.83 -7.70
N TRP A 77 14.74 -15.04 -6.83
CA TRP A 77 15.00 -15.55 -5.49
C TRP A 77 15.58 -16.96 -5.55
N PRO A 78 16.67 -17.22 -4.81
CA PRO A 78 17.25 -18.55 -4.75
C PRO A 78 16.20 -19.51 -4.19
N LYS A 79 15.84 -20.53 -4.98
CA LYS A 79 14.94 -21.59 -4.53
C LYS A 79 15.48 -22.14 -3.21
N PRO A 80 14.62 -22.34 -2.19
CA PRO A 80 15.08 -22.83 -0.89
C PRO A 80 15.83 -24.13 -1.09
N PHE A 81 17.09 -24.15 -0.63
CA PHE A 81 18.00 -25.29 -0.76
C PHE A 81 17.47 -26.44 0.10
N ARG A 82 16.63 -27.31 -0.48
CA ARG A 82 16.26 -28.57 0.17
C ARG A 82 17.46 -29.49 0.10
N LYS A 83 18.21 -29.60 1.20
CA LYS A 83 19.29 -30.60 1.34
C LYS A 83 18.66 -31.98 1.46
N GLU A 84 18.45 -32.65 0.34
CA GLU A 84 18.12 -34.09 0.32
C GLU A 84 19.41 -34.88 0.50
N TYR A 85 19.62 -35.42 1.71
CA TYR A 85 20.68 -36.40 1.95
C TYR A 85 20.22 -37.76 1.40
N ARG A 86 20.55 -38.03 0.13
CA ARG A 86 20.36 -39.36 -0.46
C ARG A 86 21.58 -40.21 -0.15
N ILE A 87 21.47 -41.09 0.85
CA ILE A 87 22.46 -42.15 1.07
C ILE A 87 22.24 -43.18 -0.05
N SER A 88 22.97 -43.03 -1.15
CA SER A 88 23.01 -44.04 -2.19
C SER A 88 24.01 -45.12 -1.79
N LEU A 89 23.51 -46.31 -1.44
CA LEU A 89 24.34 -47.48 -1.16
C LEU A 89 25.08 -48.00 -2.41
N PHE A 90 24.75 -47.48 -3.59
CA PHE A 90 25.38 -47.83 -4.86
C PHE A 90 25.76 -46.56 -5.62
N PRO A 91 27.00 -46.43 -6.11
CA PRO A 91 27.39 -45.27 -6.91
C PRO A 91 26.58 -45.25 -8.21
N GLU A 92 25.98 -44.11 -8.56
CA GLU A 92 25.11 -43.94 -9.74
C GLU A 92 25.79 -44.36 -11.06
N GLN A 93 27.12 -44.43 -11.09
CA GLN A 93 27.93 -44.82 -12.23
C GLN A 93 28.08 -46.35 -12.40
N THR A 94 27.58 -47.16 -11.47
CA THR A 94 27.64 -48.64 -11.53
C THR A 94 26.31 -49.30 -11.88
N LYS A 95 25.48 -48.61 -12.67
CA LYS A 95 24.21 -49.14 -13.23
C LYS A 95 24.41 -50.25 -14.29
N SER A 96 25.53 -50.98 -14.29
CA SER A 96 25.59 -52.25 -15.01
C SER A 96 24.87 -53.29 -14.15
N VAL A 97 23.76 -53.82 -14.68
CA VAL A 97 22.93 -54.85 -14.03
C VAL A 97 23.79 -56.05 -13.58
N GLU A 98 24.86 -56.33 -14.31
CA GLU A 98 25.84 -57.37 -14.03
C GLU A 98 26.62 -57.14 -12.73
N TYR A 99 27.01 -55.90 -12.43
CA TYR A 99 27.76 -55.61 -11.20
C TYR A 99 26.87 -55.72 -9.97
N VAL A 100 25.65 -55.18 -10.06
CA VAL A 100 24.66 -55.25 -8.96
C VAL A 100 24.28 -56.71 -8.68
N SER A 101 24.01 -57.51 -9.72
CA SER A 101 23.70 -58.94 -9.55
C SER A 101 24.89 -59.73 -8.99
N ALA A 102 26.12 -59.45 -9.42
CA ALA A 102 27.31 -60.12 -8.90
C ALA A 102 27.55 -59.81 -7.40
N VAL A 103 27.44 -58.54 -7.00
CA VAL A 103 27.62 -58.13 -5.59
C VAL A 103 26.50 -58.71 -4.71
N LEU A 104 25.25 -58.64 -5.17
CA LEU A 104 24.10 -59.17 -4.43
C LEU A 104 24.20 -60.68 -4.26
N THR A 105 24.60 -61.42 -5.31
CA THR A 105 24.79 -62.88 -5.25
C THR A 105 25.87 -63.26 -4.24
N ARG A 106 27.01 -62.55 -4.24
CA ARG A 106 28.10 -62.79 -3.27
C ARG A 106 27.66 -62.47 -1.84
N LEU A 107 26.88 -61.40 -1.64
CA LEU A 107 26.32 -61.05 -0.33
C LEU A 107 25.39 -62.15 0.19
N ILE A 108 24.46 -62.62 -0.64
CA ILE A 108 23.51 -63.68 -0.29
C ILE A 108 24.24 -64.98 0.06
N ILE A 109 25.24 -65.37 -0.73
CA ILE A 109 26.06 -66.56 -0.44
C ILE A 109 26.80 -66.39 0.89
N GLY A 110 27.40 -65.23 1.15
CA GLY A 110 28.08 -64.96 2.41
C GLY A 110 27.16 -65.10 3.62
N VAL A 111 25.96 -64.51 3.55
CA VAL A 111 24.95 -64.64 4.61
C VAL A 111 24.51 -66.09 4.78
N ALA A 112 24.29 -66.83 3.69
CA ALA A 112 23.88 -68.23 3.75
C ALA A 112 24.94 -69.12 4.42
N VAL A 113 26.24 -68.91 4.12
CA VAL A 113 27.34 -69.64 4.75
C VAL A 113 27.41 -69.34 6.25
N VAL A 114 27.27 -68.07 6.65
CA VAL A 114 27.27 -67.70 8.08
C VAL A 114 26.09 -68.34 8.81
N LEU A 115 24.89 -68.30 8.23
CA LEU A 115 23.71 -68.96 8.80
C LEU A 115 23.92 -70.48 8.90
N PHE A 116 24.53 -71.10 7.89
CA PHE A 116 24.83 -72.52 7.90
C PHE A 116 25.85 -72.90 9.00
N LEU A 117 26.88 -72.07 9.22
CA LEU A 117 27.85 -72.26 10.30
C LEU A 117 27.19 -72.11 11.67
N ILE A 118 26.33 -71.10 11.86
CA ILE A 118 25.57 -70.91 13.10
C ILE A 118 24.67 -72.13 13.35
N PHE A 119 23.96 -72.58 12.32
CA PHE A 119 23.06 -73.73 12.44
C PHE A 119 23.83 -75.02 12.75
N SER A 120 24.96 -75.24 12.08
CA SER A 120 25.84 -76.38 12.34
C SER A 120 26.42 -76.35 13.75
N TYR A 121 26.84 -75.16 14.22
CA TYR A 121 27.32 -74.96 15.59
C TYR A 121 26.23 -75.27 16.62
N MET A 122 25.02 -74.74 16.46
CA MET A 122 23.89 -75.05 17.35
C MET A 122 23.52 -76.53 17.33
N LEU A 123 23.69 -77.22 16.20
CA LEU A 123 23.36 -78.65 16.07
C LEU A 123 24.45 -79.55 16.69
N LEU A 124 25.72 -79.15 16.62
CA LEU A 124 26.83 -79.80 17.33
C LEU A 124 26.74 -79.60 18.84
N ASP A 125 26.41 -78.38 19.29
CA ASP A 125 26.25 -78.05 20.72
C ASP A 125 25.08 -78.80 21.36
N LYS A 126 24.04 -79.14 20.59
CA LYS A 126 22.86 -79.88 21.07
C LYS A 126 23.05 -81.41 21.07
N ASN A 127 24.12 -81.91 20.45
CA ASN A 127 24.45 -83.33 20.35
C ASN A 127 25.63 -83.75 21.27
N PHE A 128 26.11 -82.84 22.12
CA PHE A 128 27.02 -83.09 23.23
C PHE A 128 26.30 -82.82 24.56
#